data_AF-A0A254UBN7-F1
#
_entry.id   AF-A0A254UBN7-F1
#
_cell.length_a   1.000
_cell.length_b   1.000
_cell.length_c   1.000
_cell.angle_alpha   90.00
_cell.angle_beta   90.00
_cell.angle_gamma   90.00
#
_symmetry.space_group_name_H-M   'P 1'
#
loop_
_entity.id
_entity.type
_entity.pdbx_description
1 polymer ?
#
loop_
_entity_poly.entity_id
_entity_poly.type
_entity_poly.pdbx_seq_one_letter_code
_entity_poly.pdbx_strand_id
1 'polypeptide(L)'
;MLSRAVLPLTRPNVLTSTVRASTISVAHSRWYAKSTKPKTPYKLPQSVKSANSEQSPKAPSQNDHSAEQAEFDTKAAPATEASETGSTAPQNYAPQKPLPDLTQGIPSTLAAELEAASKNRGSSKLNLTEDPSRAEDYDDGGRDIPNYESSLDRKRARMANLMYVLFLLAGAGGVAYLGRNWETEEEAKAHPDVPSGWGFGLMYNRAKARLGDITSYYKDPAFPKLLPDEDPNMRQPYTLVLSLEDLLVHSEWSREHGWRVAKRPGVDYFLRYLNQYYELVLFTSVPSMMADQVLRKLDPYRIIRWPLFREATKYKDGEYIKDLSYLNRDLSKVILIDTKEEHARLQPENAVILEKWLGDSKDKTLVGMIPFLEYIAGMGVEDVRPVIKSFEGTQIPVEFAKREKAMRERFEKELAEEQKKRPRSGLGSFASALGLKSTRTLDGEQSPSEGLAQGKMLWDQIRERGQKNYEMIEKEIRENGEKWLAEMAAEEEKARQEQMAMMKGSFTGMFGAGPKQ
;
A
#
# COMPACT_ATOMS: atom_id res chain seq x y z
N MET A 1 28.54 60.45 -4.65
CA MET A 1 28.50 59.75 -5.94
C MET A 1 27.40 58.70 -5.86
N LEU A 2 26.32 58.95 -6.58
CA LEU A 2 25.12 58.12 -6.66
C LEU A 2 25.34 56.99 -7.67
N SER A 3 24.92 55.76 -7.37
CA SER A 3 24.61 54.77 -8.41
C SER A 3 23.43 53.89 -7.99
N ARG A 4 22.23 54.36 -8.36
CA ARG A 4 21.09 53.50 -8.68
C ARG A 4 21.43 52.73 -9.95
N ALA A 5 21.26 51.40 -9.93
CA ALA A 5 21.18 50.60 -11.14
C ALA A 5 19.92 49.73 -11.06
N VAL A 6 18.82 50.34 -11.50
CA VAL A 6 17.59 49.65 -11.91
C VAL A 6 17.90 49.01 -13.26
N LEU A 7 17.71 47.69 -13.40
CA LEU A 7 17.79 47.03 -14.69
C LEU A 7 16.38 46.77 -15.26
N PRO A 8 16.17 47.01 -16.56
CA PRO A 8 14.85 47.04 -17.20
C PRO A 8 14.45 45.66 -17.75
N LEU A 9 13.22 45.24 -17.47
CA LEU A 9 12.56 44.13 -18.14
C LEU A 9 11.54 44.67 -19.15
N THR A 10 11.99 45.00 -20.36
CA THR A 10 11.15 45.00 -21.56
C THR A 10 12.00 44.78 -22.80
N ARG A 11 11.71 43.71 -23.55
CA ARG A 11 11.47 43.81 -24.99
C ARG A 11 10.38 42.81 -25.40
N PRO A 12 9.40 43.24 -26.20
CA PRO A 12 8.38 42.37 -26.76
C PRO A 12 8.93 41.73 -28.04
N ASN A 13 8.67 40.45 -28.25
CA ASN A 13 8.57 39.92 -29.60
C ASN A 13 7.44 38.90 -29.67
N VAL A 14 6.49 39.26 -30.52
CA VAL A 14 5.30 38.52 -30.91
C VAL A 14 5.75 37.30 -31.70
N LEU A 15 5.46 36.10 -31.18
CA LEU A 15 5.25 34.92 -32.00
C LEU A 15 3.97 34.24 -31.50
N THR A 16 3.01 34.22 -32.40
CA THR A 16 1.70 33.56 -32.29
C THR A 16 1.90 32.07 -32.06
N SER A 17 1.79 31.61 -30.82
CA SER A 17 1.62 30.18 -30.52
C SER A 17 0.13 29.85 -30.55
N THR A 18 -0.26 29.09 -31.56
CA THR A 18 -1.56 28.42 -31.69
C THR A 18 -1.82 27.54 -30.46
N VAL A 19 -2.60 28.06 -29.51
CA VAL A 19 -3.14 27.27 -28.41
C VAL A 19 -4.16 26.29 -29.00
N ARG A 20 -3.80 24.99 -29.02
CA ARG A 20 -4.76 23.91 -29.21
C ARG A 20 -5.68 23.90 -28.00
N ALA A 21 -6.86 24.50 -28.15
CA ALA A 21 -7.97 24.29 -27.22
C ALA A 21 -8.41 22.82 -27.34
N SER A 22 -8.09 22.01 -26.33
CA SER A 22 -8.68 20.68 -26.17
C SER A 22 -10.11 20.84 -25.70
N THR A 23 -11.04 20.88 -26.64
CA THR A 23 -12.47 20.78 -26.41
C THR A 23 -12.84 19.31 -26.16
N ILE A 24 -12.85 18.85 -24.90
CA ILE A 24 -13.61 17.65 -24.51
C ILE A 24 -14.19 17.88 -23.12
N SER A 25 -15.49 18.12 -23.08
CA SER A 25 -16.32 17.92 -21.89
C SER A 25 -16.43 16.42 -21.63
N VAL A 26 -15.82 15.93 -20.54
CA VAL A 26 -16.07 14.57 -20.05
C VAL A 26 -17.34 14.62 -19.21
N ALA A 27 -18.49 14.49 -19.88
CA ALA A 27 -19.68 13.97 -19.23
C ALA A 27 -19.36 12.53 -18.81
N HIS A 28 -19.27 12.27 -17.49
CA HIS A 28 -19.19 10.91 -16.98
C HIS A 28 -20.55 10.23 -17.14
N SER A 29 -20.90 9.88 -18.38
CA SER A 29 -21.98 8.94 -18.63
C SER A 29 -21.46 7.55 -18.26
N ARG A 30 -21.81 7.05 -17.08
CA ARG A 30 -21.65 5.63 -16.73
C ARG A 30 -22.59 4.83 -17.64
N TRP A 31 -22.06 4.33 -18.75
CA TRP A 31 -22.77 3.37 -19.59
C TRP A 31 -22.44 1.96 -19.12
N TYR A 32 -23.43 1.32 -18.50
CA TYR A 32 -23.49 -0.13 -18.44
C TYR A 32 -23.50 -0.68 -19.86
N ALA A 33 -22.49 -1.47 -20.21
CA ALA A 33 -22.52 -2.26 -21.43
C ALA A 33 -23.71 -3.23 -21.36
N LYS A 34 -24.76 -2.96 -22.13
CA LYS A 34 -25.78 -3.96 -22.45
C LYS A 34 -25.06 -5.11 -23.18
N SER A 35 -25.02 -6.26 -22.51
CA SER A 35 -24.51 -7.52 -23.05
C SER A 35 -25.18 -7.86 -24.39
N THR A 36 -24.44 -7.68 -25.49
CA THR A 36 -24.63 -8.44 -26.73
C THR A 36 -23.38 -9.26 -26.96
N LYS A 37 -23.51 -10.58 -26.75
CA LYS A 37 -22.43 -11.56 -26.88
C LYS A 37 -21.80 -11.50 -28.29
N PRO A 38 -20.46 -11.43 -28.44
CA PRO A 38 -19.81 -11.89 -29.66
C PRO A 38 -19.42 -13.37 -29.53
N LYS A 39 -19.88 -14.19 -30.47
CA LYS A 39 -19.43 -15.58 -30.66
C LYS A 39 -18.02 -15.59 -31.27
N THR A 40 -16.97 -15.85 -30.48
CA THR A 40 -15.77 -16.61 -30.90
C THR A 40 -15.02 -17.08 -29.65
N PRO A 41 -14.53 -18.34 -29.59
CA PRO A 41 -13.74 -18.81 -28.46
C PRO A 41 -12.28 -18.33 -28.58
N TYR A 42 -11.77 -17.70 -27.52
CA TYR A 42 -10.37 -17.31 -27.38
C TYR A 42 -9.49 -18.56 -27.23
N LYS A 43 -8.48 -18.74 -28.11
CA LYS A 43 -7.49 -19.83 -28.02
C LYS A 43 -6.27 -19.37 -27.23
N LEU A 44 -5.95 -20.07 -26.14
CA LEU A 44 -4.69 -19.85 -25.40
C LEU A 44 -3.46 -20.23 -26.27
N PRO A 45 -2.35 -19.48 -26.18
CA PRO A 45 -1.11 -19.79 -26.89
C PRO A 45 -0.43 -21.06 -26.32
N GLN A 46 0.25 -21.81 -27.20
CA GLN A 46 0.76 -23.17 -26.99
C GLN A 46 1.99 -23.31 -26.05
N SER A 47 2.41 -22.28 -25.32
CA SER A 47 3.61 -22.35 -24.47
C SER A 47 3.41 -23.00 -23.09
N VAL A 48 2.20 -23.50 -22.78
CA VAL A 48 1.88 -24.09 -21.46
C VAL A 48 1.52 -25.58 -21.57
N LYS A 49 2.17 -26.32 -22.47
CA LYS A 49 2.08 -27.80 -22.51
C LYS A 49 3.46 -28.45 -22.40
N SER A 50 3.77 -28.92 -21.20
CA SER A 50 4.82 -29.91 -20.92
C SER A 50 4.23 -30.86 -19.85
N ALA A 51 3.81 -32.07 -20.20
CA ALA A 51 4.60 -33.31 -20.34
C ALA A 51 4.94 -33.97 -18.99
N ASN A 52 4.54 -35.25 -18.90
CA ASN A 52 4.48 -36.16 -17.75
C ASN A 52 5.86 -36.71 -17.29
N SER A 53 5.83 -37.43 -16.14
CA SER A 53 6.84 -38.27 -15.44
C SER A 53 7.77 -37.51 -14.45
N GLU A 54 8.09 -37.94 -13.22
CA GLU A 54 7.88 -39.17 -12.44
C GLU A 54 8.30 -38.92 -10.95
N GLN A 55 7.62 -39.59 -10.00
CA GLN A 55 8.03 -40.06 -8.65
C GLN A 55 8.37 -39.12 -7.45
N SER A 56 7.79 -39.49 -6.30
CA SER A 56 7.70 -38.85 -4.96
C SER A 56 8.93 -39.10 -4.04
N PRO A 57 9.03 -38.63 -2.74
CA PRO A 57 8.10 -38.89 -1.62
C PRO A 57 7.77 -37.75 -0.61
N LYS A 58 6.71 -38.01 0.17
CA LYS A 58 6.02 -37.27 1.28
C LYS A 58 6.87 -37.16 2.58
N ALA A 59 6.59 -36.41 3.66
CA ALA A 59 5.37 -35.94 4.36
C ALA A 59 5.78 -34.92 5.51
N PRO A 60 4.94 -34.51 6.50
CA PRO A 60 3.52 -34.13 6.52
C PRO A 60 3.25 -32.74 7.20
N SER A 61 2.09 -32.16 6.91
CA SER A 61 1.47 -31.04 7.65
C SER A 61 0.22 -31.52 8.39
N GLN A 62 0.06 -31.11 9.65
CA GLN A 62 -1.19 -31.25 10.42
C GLN A 62 -2.06 -29.99 10.24
N ASN A 63 -3.34 -30.22 9.92
CA ASN A 63 -4.44 -29.28 10.09
C ASN A 63 -5.10 -29.51 11.45
N ASP A 64 -5.69 -28.48 12.05
CA ASP A 64 -7.17 -28.41 12.14
C ASP A 64 -7.64 -27.09 12.79
N HIS A 65 -8.67 -26.51 12.17
CA HIS A 65 -9.52 -25.43 12.69
C HIS A 65 -10.81 -26.04 13.26
N SER A 66 -11.43 -25.38 14.23
CA SER A 66 -12.85 -25.59 14.55
C SER A 66 -13.54 -24.25 14.84
N ALA A 67 -14.80 -24.16 14.40
CA ALA A 67 -15.61 -22.96 14.31
C ALA A 67 -16.55 -22.76 15.53
N GLU A 68 -16.91 -21.48 15.70
CA GLU A 68 -17.92 -20.83 16.56
C GLU A 68 -19.10 -21.66 17.12
N GLN A 69 -19.40 -21.42 18.40
CA GLN A 69 -20.67 -21.72 19.08
C GLN A 69 -21.41 -20.40 19.39
N ALA A 70 -22.75 -20.45 19.31
CA ALA A 70 -23.66 -19.36 19.68
C ALA A 70 -24.27 -19.57 21.08
N GLU A 71 -24.59 -18.44 21.71
CA GLU A 71 -25.01 -18.21 23.10
C GLU A 71 -26.38 -18.80 23.47
N PHE A 72 -26.57 -19.18 24.74
CA PHE A 72 -27.88 -19.18 25.40
C PHE A 72 -27.77 -18.91 26.91
N ASP A 73 -28.48 -17.88 27.35
CA ASP A 73 -28.66 -17.41 28.73
C ASP A 73 -29.31 -18.46 29.66
N THR A 74 -28.88 -18.52 30.92
CA THR A 74 -29.50 -19.35 31.96
C THR A 74 -30.01 -18.48 33.11
N LYS A 75 -31.28 -18.67 33.50
CA LYS A 75 -31.85 -18.11 34.74
C LYS A 75 -32.55 -19.21 35.56
N ALA A 76 -32.00 -19.44 36.75
CA ALA A 76 -32.50 -20.00 38.03
C ALA A 76 -33.72 -20.97 38.10
N ALA A 77 -33.44 -22.19 38.60
CA ALA A 77 -34.03 -23.06 39.68
C ALA A 77 -35.52 -22.90 40.16
N PRO A 78 -36.16 -23.89 40.87
CA PRO A 78 -35.60 -25.04 41.62
C PRO A 78 -36.40 -26.40 41.62
N ALA A 79 -35.75 -27.43 42.19
CA ALA A 79 -36.21 -28.63 42.94
C ALA A 79 -37.52 -29.39 42.60
N THR A 80 -37.51 -30.75 42.62
CA THR A 80 -37.99 -31.66 43.71
C THR A 80 -38.29 -33.08 43.16
N GLU A 81 -37.83 -34.12 43.88
CA GLU A 81 -38.43 -35.44 44.17
C GLU A 81 -38.93 -36.46 43.09
N ALA A 82 -38.40 -37.69 43.25
CA ALA A 82 -39.11 -38.97 43.48
C ALA A 82 -39.53 -39.91 42.30
N SER A 83 -38.92 -41.11 42.37
CA SER A 83 -39.48 -42.49 42.34
C SER A 83 -40.26 -43.08 41.13
N GLU A 84 -39.76 -44.27 40.73
CA GLU A 84 -40.49 -45.53 40.40
C GLU A 84 -41.45 -45.51 39.17
N THR A 85 -41.61 -46.50 38.28
CA THR A 85 -41.48 -47.97 38.19
C THR A 85 -41.52 -48.27 36.65
N GLY A 86 -40.86 -49.27 36.07
CA GLY A 86 -41.30 -50.68 36.04
C GLY A 86 -41.60 -51.17 34.61
N SER A 87 -40.82 -52.16 34.17
CA SER A 87 -41.16 -53.26 33.22
C SER A 87 -41.33 -53.00 31.71
N THR A 88 -40.41 -53.53 30.89
CA THR A 88 -40.61 -54.78 30.10
C THR A 88 -39.39 -55.06 29.19
N ALA A 89 -38.82 -56.25 29.34
CA ALA A 89 -37.93 -56.92 28.38
C ALA A 89 -38.80 -57.90 27.52
N PRO A 90 -38.33 -58.54 26.42
CA PRO A 90 -36.93 -58.78 26.04
C PRO A 90 -36.60 -58.66 24.52
N GLN A 91 -35.30 -58.61 24.16
CA GLN A 91 -34.67 -59.52 23.17
C GLN A 91 -33.21 -59.14 22.83
N ASN A 92 -32.30 -60.05 23.18
CA ASN A 92 -31.04 -60.46 22.55
C ASN A 92 -30.15 -59.45 21.79
N TYR A 93 -29.00 -59.10 22.40
CA TYR A 93 -27.69 -58.98 21.71
C TYR A 93 -26.53 -59.41 22.63
N ALA A 94 -25.52 -60.02 22.01
CA ALA A 94 -24.35 -60.72 22.55
C ALA A 94 -23.37 -59.84 23.36
N PRO A 95 -22.50 -60.44 24.21
CA PRO A 95 -21.73 -59.72 25.23
C PRO A 95 -20.59 -58.86 24.68
N GLN A 96 -20.53 -57.61 25.14
CA GLN A 96 -19.33 -56.76 25.04
C GLN A 96 -18.24 -57.33 25.95
N LYS A 97 -17.05 -57.60 25.39
CA LYS A 97 -15.85 -57.94 26.16
C LYS A 97 -15.47 -56.75 27.06
N PRO A 98 -15.02 -56.95 28.30
CA PRO A 98 -14.49 -55.86 29.11
C PRO A 98 -13.21 -55.31 28.47
N LEU A 99 -13.00 -53.99 28.59
CA LEU A 99 -11.78 -53.32 28.15
C LEU A 99 -10.55 -53.91 28.86
N PRO A 100 -9.39 -53.99 28.20
CA PRO A 100 -8.17 -54.53 28.81
C PRO A 100 -7.65 -53.61 29.93
N ASP A 101 -7.18 -54.23 31.01
CA ASP A 101 -6.58 -53.57 32.16
C ASP A 101 -5.19 -53.02 31.80
N LEU A 102 -5.04 -51.69 31.87
CA LEU A 102 -3.83 -50.94 31.51
C LEU A 102 -2.83 -50.80 32.67
N THR A 103 -3.05 -51.48 33.80
CA THR A 103 -2.13 -51.46 34.95
C THR A 103 -0.85 -52.25 34.76
N GLN A 104 -0.74 -53.06 33.70
CA GLN A 104 0.51 -53.68 33.30
C GLN A 104 1.18 -52.85 32.20
N GLY A 105 2.11 -52.00 32.62
CA GLY A 105 2.96 -51.22 31.72
C GLY A 105 3.69 -52.12 30.71
N ILE A 106 3.96 -51.55 29.53
CA ILE A 106 4.66 -52.21 28.42
C ILE A 106 6.02 -52.71 28.93
N PRO A 107 6.39 -54.00 28.76
CA PRO A 107 7.70 -54.48 29.21
C PRO A 107 8.80 -53.77 28.42
N SER A 108 9.66 -53.04 29.13
CA SER A 108 10.72 -52.23 28.55
C SER A 108 11.78 -53.11 27.87
N THR A 109 11.76 -53.15 26.53
CA THR A 109 12.81 -53.73 25.69
C THR A 109 14.18 -53.06 25.94
N LEU A 110 14.18 -51.82 26.41
CA LEU A 110 15.38 -51.10 26.87
C LEU A 110 16.06 -51.74 28.10
N ALA A 111 15.30 -52.31 29.04
CA ALA A 111 15.89 -52.94 30.23
C ALA A 111 16.58 -54.26 29.86
N ALA A 112 15.99 -55.03 28.94
CA ALA A 112 16.59 -56.25 28.41
C ALA A 112 17.81 -55.96 27.52
N GLU A 113 17.79 -54.88 26.74
CA GLU A 113 18.96 -54.43 25.96
C GLU A 113 20.08 -53.90 26.86
N LEU A 114 19.75 -53.20 27.95
CA LEU A 114 20.72 -52.70 28.92
C LEU A 114 21.37 -53.82 29.73
N GLU A 115 20.61 -54.86 30.12
CA GLU A 115 21.16 -56.07 30.75
C GLU A 115 21.99 -56.93 29.77
N ALA A 116 21.57 -57.02 28.51
CA ALA A 116 22.36 -57.70 27.48
C ALA A 116 23.66 -56.94 27.17
N ALA A 117 23.63 -55.60 27.19
CA ALA A 117 24.80 -54.75 27.02
C ALA A 117 25.74 -54.79 28.25
N SER A 118 25.21 -54.98 29.46
CA SER A 118 26.02 -55.09 30.68
C SER A 118 26.73 -56.45 30.78
N LYS A 119 26.11 -57.54 30.29
CA LYS A 119 26.73 -58.88 30.23
C LYS A 119 27.85 -59.01 29.20
N ASN A 120 27.92 -58.11 28.21
CA ASN A 120 28.91 -58.18 27.12
C ASN A 120 30.14 -57.27 27.30
N ARG A 121 30.28 -56.60 28.46
CA ARG A 121 31.52 -55.89 28.83
C ARG A 121 32.38 -56.77 29.74
N GLY A 122 33.36 -57.43 29.14
CA GLY A 122 34.47 -58.04 29.85
C GLY A 122 35.14 -57.03 30.81
N SER A 123 35.56 -57.54 31.96
CA SER A 123 36.07 -56.79 33.11
C SER A 123 37.10 -55.71 32.76
N SER A 124 36.69 -54.44 32.76
CA SER A 124 37.62 -53.34 33.04
C SER A 124 37.54 -53.04 34.53
N LYS A 125 38.60 -53.40 35.27
CA LYS A 125 38.80 -53.00 36.67
C LYS A 125 38.82 -51.47 36.76
N LEU A 126 37.69 -50.88 37.13
CA LEU A 126 37.60 -49.52 37.65
C LEU A 126 37.38 -49.66 39.16
N ASN A 127 38.41 -49.31 39.93
CA ASN A 127 38.33 -49.15 41.38
C ASN A 127 37.32 -48.03 41.68
N LEU A 128 36.12 -48.41 42.10
CA LEU A 128 35.07 -47.49 42.55
C LEU A 128 35.06 -47.45 44.09
N THR A 129 36.19 -47.06 44.68
CA THR A 129 36.27 -46.83 46.12
C THR A 129 37.15 -45.62 46.37
N GLU A 130 36.63 -44.44 46.03
CA GLU A 130 37.08 -43.19 46.61
C GLU A 130 36.01 -42.73 47.60
N ASP A 131 36.43 -42.75 48.86
CA ASP A 131 35.75 -42.21 50.03
C ASP A 131 35.80 -40.67 49.96
N PRO A 132 34.66 -39.95 50.05
CA PRO A 132 34.63 -38.49 49.90
C PRO A 132 35.24 -37.72 51.08
N SER A 133 35.91 -38.38 52.02
CA SER A 133 36.46 -37.76 53.24
C SER A 133 37.98 -37.51 53.24
N ARG A 134 38.70 -37.76 52.14
CA ARG A 134 40.14 -37.47 52.03
C ARG A 134 40.41 -36.24 51.17
N ALA A 135 40.24 -35.07 51.79
CA ALA A 135 40.89 -33.84 51.31
C ALA A 135 42.38 -33.93 51.68
N GLU A 136 43.21 -34.37 50.74
CA GLU A 136 44.66 -34.15 50.81
C GLU A 136 45.07 -33.17 49.71
N ASP A 137 45.52 -31.99 50.17
CA ASP A 137 46.29 -31.02 49.42
C ASP A 137 47.42 -31.71 48.65
N TYR A 138 47.36 -31.61 47.32
CA TYR A 138 48.55 -31.71 46.46
C TYR A 138 48.67 -30.40 45.68
N ASP A 139 49.44 -29.49 46.24
CA ASP A 139 50.21 -28.50 45.50
C ASP A 139 51.38 -29.24 44.84
N ASP A 140 51.35 -29.43 43.52
CA ASP A 140 52.52 -29.88 42.76
C ASP A 140 52.64 -29.08 41.45
N GLY A 141 53.74 -28.36 41.37
CA GLY A 141 54.08 -27.49 40.26
C GLY A 141 54.34 -28.25 38.96
N GLY A 142 53.84 -27.67 37.87
CA GLY A 142 54.48 -27.68 36.56
C GLY A 142 54.93 -29.04 36.01
N ARG A 143 54.00 -29.76 35.39
CA ARG A 143 54.29 -30.55 34.18
C ARG A 143 52.99 -30.64 33.37
N ASP A 144 52.97 -29.98 32.21
CA ASP A 144 51.88 -30.12 31.23
C ASP A 144 51.81 -31.60 30.81
N ILE A 145 50.92 -32.36 31.44
CA ILE A 145 50.60 -33.72 31.02
C ILE A 145 49.92 -33.57 29.65
N PRO A 146 50.44 -34.16 28.56
CA PRO A 146 49.79 -34.03 27.27
C PRO A 146 48.37 -34.58 27.40
N ASN A 147 47.38 -33.71 27.14
CA ASN A 147 45.96 -34.06 27.20
C ASN A 147 45.74 -35.39 26.48
N TYR A 148 45.31 -36.41 27.22
CA TYR A 148 45.04 -37.72 26.65
C TYR A 148 43.82 -37.63 25.74
N GLU A 149 44.04 -37.58 24.43
CA GLU A 149 42.97 -37.62 23.44
C GLU A 149 42.51 -39.06 23.22
N SER A 150 41.24 -39.33 23.50
CA SER A 150 40.66 -40.64 23.18
C SER A 150 40.64 -40.88 21.68
N SER A 151 40.71 -42.14 21.25
CA SER A 151 40.64 -42.50 19.82
C SER A 151 39.32 -42.08 19.16
N LEU A 152 38.25 -41.94 19.97
CA LEU A 152 36.97 -41.39 19.54
C LEU A 152 37.05 -39.87 19.30
N ASP A 153 37.73 -39.13 20.18
CA ASP A 153 37.92 -37.68 20.03
C ASP A 153 38.78 -37.36 18.81
N ARG A 154 39.81 -38.16 18.51
CA ARG A 154 40.59 -38.03 17.27
C ARG A 154 39.74 -38.26 16.02
N LYS A 155 38.83 -39.23 16.05
CA LYS A 155 37.90 -39.49 14.92
C LYS A 155 36.89 -38.35 14.76
N ARG A 156 36.36 -37.82 15.87
CA ARG A 156 35.47 -36.65 15.87
C ARG A 156 36.18 -35.40 15.39
N ALA A 157 37.42 -35.14 15.80
CA ALA A 157 38.23 -34.02 15.34
C ALA A 157 38.55 -34.12 13.85
N ARG A 158 38.90 -35.31 13.33
CA ARG A 158 39.07 -35.52 11.89
C ARG A 158 37.78 -35.30 11.11
N MET A 159 36.65 -35.79 11.63
CA MET A 159 35.35 -35.56 11.02
C MET A 159 34.98 -34.07 11.06
N ALA A 160 35.20 -33.38 12.17
CA ALA A 160 34.97 -31.95 12.31
C ALA A 160 35.83 -31.15 11.32
N ASN A 161 37.13 -31.47 11.21
CA ASN A 161 38.03 -30.85 10.23
C ASN A 161 37.57 -31.09 8.80
N LEU A 162 37.13 -32.32 8.47
CA LEU A 162 36.55 -32.61 7.17
C LEU A 162 35.27 -31.79 6.93
N MET A 163 34.38 -31.68 7.92
CA MET A 163 33.17 -30.87 7.83
C MET A 163 33.49 -29.38 7.66
N TYR A 164 34.51 -28.85 8.34
CA TYR A 164 34.97 -27.47 8.14
C TYR A 164 35.52 -27.25 6.73
N VAL A 165 36.32 -28.18 6.21
CA VAL A 165 36.83 -28.11 4.82
C VAL A 165 35.68 -28.16 3.82
N LEU A 166 34.72 -29.07 3.99
CA LEU A 166 33.54 -29.16 3.14
C LEU A 166 32.69 -27.88 3.21
N PHE A 167 32.50 -27.32 4.40
CA PHE A 167 31.79 -26.06 4.59
C PHE A 167 32.50 -24.89 3.90
N LEU A 168 33.83 -24.79 4.01
CA LEU A 168 34.62 -23.77 3.32
C LEU A 168 34.57 -23.93 1.80
N LEU A 169 34.65 -25.16 1.27
CA LEU A 169 34.52 -25.43 -0.15
C LEU A 169 33.11 -25.08 -0.66
N ALA A 170 32.07 -25.44 0.09
CA ALA A 170 30.69 -25.08 -0.23
C ALA A 170 30.49 -23.55 -0.19
N GLY A 171 31.05 -22.86 0.81
CA GLY A 171 31.02 -21.41 0.91
C GLY A 171 31.74 -20.72 -0.25
N ALA A 172 32.95 -21.17 -0.60
CA ALA A 172 33.69 -20.65 -1.74
C ALA A 172 32.98 -20.90 -3.07
N GLY A 173 32.41 -22.10 -3.25
CA GLY A 173 31.56 -22.43 -4.40
C GLY A 173 30.31 -21.55 -4.48
N GLY A 174 29.67 -21.29 -3.34
CA GLY A 174 28.51 -20.40 -3.24
C GLY A 174 28.83 -18.95 -3.61
N VAL A 175 29.96 -18.41 -3.13
CA VAL A 175 30.41 -17.05 -3.49
C VAL A 175 30.76 -16.97 -4.97
N ALA A 176 31.44 -17.98 -5.53
CA ALA A 176 31.72 -18.03 -6.97
C ALA A 176 30.43 -18.11 -7.81
N TYR A 177 29.45 -18.90 -7.37
CA TYR A 177 28.14 -19.02 -8.01
C TYR A 177 27.37 -17.69 -7.96
N LEU A 178 27.28 -17.04 -6.80
CA LEU A 178 26.67 -15.72 -6.65
C LEU A 178 27.44 -14.62 -7.38
N GLY A 179 28.72 -14.83 -7.64
CA GLY A 179 29.59 -13.95 -8.40
C GLY A 179 29.50 -14.12 -9.91
N ARG A 180 28.74 -15.10 -10.44
CA ARG A 180 28.64 -15.38 -11.88
C ARG A 180 28.12 -14.17 -12.68
N ASN A 181 28.37 -14.14 -13.99
CA ASN A 181 27.79 -13.10 -14.86
C ASN A 181 26.25 -13.17 -14.89
N TRP A 182 25.60 -12.08 -15.28
CA TRP A 182 24.15 -12.05 -15.52
C TRP A 182 23.81 -12.99 -16.69
N GLU A 183 22.77 -13.81 -16.53
CA GLU A 183 22.33 -14.76 -17.58
C GLU A 183 21.26 -14.16 -18.50
N THR A 184 20.42 -13.28 -17.95
CA THR A 184 19.28 -12.70 -18.65
C THR A 184 19.51 -11.22 -18.93
N GLU A 185 19.15 -10.73 -20.12
CA GLU A 185 19.24 -9.31 -20.46
C GLU A 185 18.39 -8.41 -19.54
N GLU A 186 17.31 -8.95 -18.97
CA GLU A 186 16.43 -8.27 -18.01
C GLU A 186 17.13 -8.02 -16.66
N GLU A 187 17.89 -9.01 -16.15
CA GLU A 187 18.69 -8.84 -14.93
C GLU A 187 19.83 -7.84 -15.14
N ALA A 188 20.47 -7.87 -16.31
CA ALA A 188 21.50 -6.91 -16.66
C ALA A 188 20.95 -5.47 -16.79
N LYS A 189 19.69 -5.31 -17.19
CA LYS A 189 18.99 -4.02 -17.22
C LYS A 189 18.56 -3.55 -15.83
N ALA A 190 18.24 -4.48 -14.91
CA ALA A 190 17.87 -4.16 -13.54
C ALA A 190 19.07 -3.61 -12.73
N HIS A 191 20.29 -4.08 -13.02
CA HIS A 191 21.53 -3.66 -12.35
C HIS A 191 22.53 -3.03 -13.33
N PRO A 192 22.25 -1.83 -13.89
CA PRO A 192 23.11 -1.20 -14.90
C PRO A 192 24.46 -0.74 -14.33
N ASP A 193 24.55 -0.58 -13.00
CA ASP A 193 25.74 -0.17 -12.25
C ASP A 193 26.73 -1.33 -12.00
N VAL A 194 26.33 -2.58 -12.27
CA VAL A 194 27.15 -3.78 -12.02
C VAL A 194 27.39 -4.57 -13.32
N PRO A 195 28.39 -4.21 -14.14
CA PRO A 195 28.62 -4.85 -15.43
C PRO A 195 29.15 -6.28 -15.32
N SER A 196 28.95 -7.05 -16.39
CA SER A 196 29.48 -8.41 -16.51
C SER A 196 31.00 -8.42 -16.75
N GLY A 197 31.77 -8.97 -15.82
CA GLY A 197 33.20 -9.22 -16.00
C GLY A 197 33.78 -10.23 -15.01
N TRP A 198 35.03 -10.64 -15.23
CA TRP A 198 35.74 -11.63 -14.41
C TRP A 198 36.59 -11.01 -13.28
N GLY A 199 36.54 -9.68 -13.11
CA GLY A 199 37.26 -9.00 -12.03
C GLY A 199 36.67 -9.32 -10.65
N PHE A 200 37.52 -9.57 -9.66
CA PHE A 200 37.09 -9.92 -8.31
C PHE A 200 36.15 -8.88 -7.67
N GLY A 201 36.42 -7.58 -7.88
CA GLY A 201 35.54 -6.51 -7.41
C GLY A 201 34.15 -6.52 -8.07
N LEU A 202 34.09 -6.81 -9.37
CA LEU A 202 32.82 -6.93 -10.10
C LEU A 202 32.04 -8.18 -9.66
N MET A 203 32.75 -9.29 -9.45
CA MET A 203 32.19 -10.52 -8.92
C MET A 203 31.57 -10.30 -7.54
N TYR A 204 32.28 -9.59 -6.65
CA TYR A 204 31.77 -9.23 -5.32
C TYR A 204 30.54 -8.31 -5.39
N ASN A 205 30.57 -7.29 -6.25
CA ASN A 205 29.43 -6.38 -6.42
C ASN A 205 28.18 -7.11 -6.92
N ARG A 206 28.33 -8.08 -7.83
CA ARG A 206 27.21 -8.94 -8.27
C ARG A 206 26.71 -9.86 -7.17
N ALA A 207 27.61 -10.49 -6.42
CA ALA A 207 27.22 -11.33 -5.29
C ALA A 207 26.43 -10.51 -4.26
N LYS A 208 26.88 -9.28 -3.99
CA LYS A 208 26.17 -8.32 -3.13
C LYS A 208 24.82 -7.89 -3.71
N ALA A 209 24.73 -7.61 -5.01
CA ALA A 209 23.47 -7.26 -5.68
C ALA A 209 22.45 -8.40 -5.58
N ARG A 210 22.86 -9.65 -5.89
CA ARG A 210 22.00 -10.84 -5.75
C ARG A 210 21.55 -11.10 -4.32
N LEU A 211 22.45 -10.94 -3.34
CA LEU A 211 22.05 -11.00 -1.92
C LEU A 211 21.07 -9.89 -1.57
N GLY A 212 21.25 -8.70 -2.15
CA GLY A 212 20.32 -7.58 -2.06
C GLY A 212 18.95 -7.94 -2.60
N ASP A 213 18.87 -8.53 -3.80
CA ASP A 213 17.63 -8.95 -4.47
C ASP A 213 16.86 -10.00 -3.66
N ILE A 214 17.55 -10.94 -2.99
CA ILE A 214 16.90 -11.88 -2.08
C ILE A 214 16.18 -11.14 -0.94
N THR A 215 16.73 -10.01 -0.49
CA THR A 215 16.13 -9.17 0.56
C THR A 215 15.21 -8.07 0.02
N SER A 216 15.19 -7.81 -1.29
CA SER A 216 14.46 -6.68 -1.88
C SER A 216 12.95 -6.87 -1.73
N TYR A 217 12.47 -8.11 -1.79
CA TYR A 217 11.07 -8.45 -1.53
C TYR A 217 10.52 -7.90 -0.19
N TYR A 218 11.38 -7.74 0.83
CA TYR A 218 10.98 -7.21 2.14
C TYR A 218 11.08 -5.69 2.25
N LYS A 219 11.76 -5.03 1.30
CA LYS A 219 12.12 -3.61 1.39
C LYS A 219 11.47 -2.78 0.28
N ASP A 220 11.34 -3.33 -0.90
CA ASP A 220 10.75 -2.68 -2.06
C ASP A 220 9.24 -2.95 -2.13
N PRO A 221 8.47 -2.06 -2.76
CA PRO A 221 7.03 -2.26 -2.91
C PRO A 221 6.73 -3.55 -3.69
N ALA A 222 5.55 -4.12 -3.42
CA ALA A 222 5.11 -5.38 -4.04
C ALA A 222 5.09 -5.36 -5.58
N PHE A 223 4.95 -4.17 -6.19
CA PHE A 223 4.87 -4.01 -7.64
C PHE A 223 5.82 -2.92 -8.13
N PRO A 224 6.44 -3.11 -9.33
CA PRO A 224 7.29 -2.10 -9.94
C PRO A 224 6.51 -0.86 -10.39
N LYS A 225 5.23 -1.04 -10.73
CA LYS A 225 4.27 0.03 -10.99
C LYS A 225 3.11 -0.13 -10.01
N LEU A 226 2.91 0.85 -9.14
CA LEU A 226 1.85 0.86 -8.14
C LEU A 226 0.49 1.20 -8.75
N LEU A 227 0.46 2.07 -9.76
CA LEU A 227 -0.75 2.44 -10.47
C LEU A 227 -0.76 1.88 -11.89
N PRO A 228 -1.93 1.50 -12.42
CA PRO A 228 -2.06 1.09 -13.80
C PRO A 228 -1.75 2.25 -14.76
N ASP A 229 -1.51 1.89 -16.02
CA ASP A 229 -1.31 2.87 -17.09
C ASP A 229 -2.59 3.71 -17.29
N GLU A 230 -2.42 5.01 -17.51
CA GLU A 230 -3.54 5.95 -17.67
C GLU A 230 -4.23 5.76 -19.03
N ASP A 231 -5.57 5.74 -19.03
CA ASP A 231 -6.35 5.83 -20.27
C ASP A 231 -6.33 7.29 -20.77
N PRO A 232 -5.90 7.57 -22.03
CA PRO A 232 -5.89 8.91 -22.61
C PRO A 232 -7.22 9.66 -22.48
N ASN A 233 -8.35 8.96 -22.46
CA ASN A 233 -9.68 9.57 -22.44
C ASN A 233 -10.16 9.94 -21.03
N MET A 234 -9.63 9.31 -19.98
CA MET A 234 -10.04 9.54 -18.58
C MET A 234 -8.97 10.24 -17.75
N ARG A 235 -7.93 10.77 -18.40
CA ARG A 235 -6.77 11.34 -17.73
C ARG A 235 -7.11 12.66 -17.01
N GLN A 236 -7.03 12.66 -15.69
CA GLN A 236 -6.95 13.92 -14.94
C GLN A 236 -5.59 14.60 -15.20
N PRO A 237 -5.53 15.95 -15.23
CA PRO A 237 -4.30 16.65 -15.58
C PRO A 237 -3.19 16.52 -14.54
N TYR A 238 -3.53 16.28 -13.26
CA TYR A 238 -2.58 16.17 -12.16
C TYR A 238 -2.96 15.02 -11.22
N THR A 239 -1.97 14.47 -10.51
CA THR A 239 -2.17 13.45 -9.49
C THR A 239 -1.88 14.04 -8.11
N LEU A 240 -2.84 13.90 -7.19
CA LEU A 240 -2.70 14.35 -5.81
C LEU A 240 -2.62 13.14 -4.89
N VAL A 241 -1.45 12.97 -4.27
CA VAL A 241 -1.15 11.90 -3.35
C VAL A 241 -1.37 12.39 -1.93
N LEU A 242 -2.25 11.74 -1.17
CA LEU A 242 -2.67 12.16 0.17
C LEU A 242 -2.30 11.11 1.21
N SER A 243 -1.70 11.55 2.31
CA SER A 243 -1.54 10.71 3.51
C SER A 243 -2.88 10.52 4.25
N LEU A 244 -3.00 9.44 5.03
CA LEU A 244 -4.23 9.17 5.81
C LEU A 244 -4.10 9.71 7.24
N GLU A 245 -3.14 9.18 8.00
CA GLU A 245 -2.92 9.50 9.42
C GLU A 245 -2.41 10.92 9.60
N ASP A 246 -2.98 11.60 10.60
CA ASP A 246 -2.71 12.98 11.01
C ASP A 246 -2.94 14.03 9.89
N LEU A 247 -3.31 13.61 8.66
CA LEU A 247 -3.68 14.48 7.55
C LEU A 247 -5.20 14.54 7.36
N LEU A 248 -5.85 13.40 7.12
CA LEU A 248 -7.30 13.32 6.88
C LEU A 248 -8.05 12.84 8.13
N VAL A 249 -7.43 11.94 8.88
CA VAL A 249 -7.98 11.37 10.10
C VAL A 249 -6.93 11.36 11.20
N HIS A 250 -7.36 11.44 12.45
CA HIS A 250 -6.50 11.29 13.61
C HIS A 250 -7.03 10.13 14.45
N SER A 251 -6.14 9.18 14.77
CA SER A 251 -6.48 8.00 15.54
C SER A 251 -5.90 8.11 16.94
N GLU A 252 -6.75 8.05 17.96
CA GLU A 252 -6.36 8.06 19.36
C GLU A 252 -6.74 6.73 20.01
N TRP A 253 -5.87 6.19 20.86
CA TRP A 253 -6.18 5.02 21.67
C TRP A 253 -6.35 5.43 23.14
N SER A 254 -7.45 5.02 23.74
CA SER A 254 -7.72 5.17 25.17
C SER A 254 -8.01 3.83 25.81
N ARG A 255 -7.71 3.68 27.11
CA ARG A 255 -7.96 2.43 27.85
C ARG A 255 -9.45 2.09 27.95
N GLU A 256 -10.30 3.10 28.06
CA GLU A 256 -11.75 2.94 28.24
C GLU A 256 -12.49 2.64 26.93
N HIS A 257 -12.10 3.31 25.84
CA HIS A 257 -12.85 3.27 24.57
C HIS A 257 -12.08 2.60 23.43
N GLY A 258 -10.83 2.18 23.66
CA GLY A 258 -9.96 1.62 22.63
C GLY A 258 -9.60 2.66 21.56
N TRP A 259 -9.45 2.19 20.32
CA TRP A 259 -9.14 3.01 19.16
C TRP A 259 -10.36 3.84 18.72
N ARG A 260 -10.18 5.16 18.66
CA ARG A 260 -11.16 6.11 18.11
C ARG A 260 -10.52 6.89 16.98
N VAL A 261 -11.25 7.07 15.90
CA VAL A 261 -10.77 7.81 14.72
C VAL A 261 -11.64 9.05 14.54
N ALA A 262 -11.02 10.22 14.63
CA ALA A 262 -11.63 11.49 14.33
C ALA A 262 -11.40 11.85 12.86
N LYS A 263 -12.43 12.41 12.21
CA LYS A 263 -12.35 12.94 10.85
C LYS A 263 -11.97 14.42 10.88
N ARG A 264 -10.98 14.82 10.08
CA ARG A 264 -10.58 16.23 10.01
C ARG A 264 -11.69 17.10 9.43
N PRO A 265 -11.96 18.29 10.01
CA PRO A 265 -12.96 19.20 9.46
C PRO A 265 -12.69 19.53 8.00
N GLY A 266 -13.73 19.41 7.16
CA GLY A 266 -13.64 19.77 5.73
C GLY A 266 -13.05 18.69 4.82
N VAL A 267 -12.70 17.49 5.31
CA VAL A 267 -12.17 16.40 4.46
C VAL A 267 -13.12 16.02 3.33
N ASP A 268 -14.41 15.85 3.62
CA ASP A 268 -15.38 15.44 2.60
C ASP A 268 -15.45 16.47 1.46
N TYR A 269 -15.46 17.76 1.83
CA TYR A 269 -15.45 18.86 0.86
C TYR A 269 -14.15 18.89 0.07
N PHE A 270 -13.01 18.75 0.75
CA PHE A 270 -11.68 18.71 0.14
C PHE A 270 -11.58 17.60 -0.93
N LEU A 271 -11.97 16.37 -0.60
CA LEU A 271 -11.90 15.23 -1.52
C LEU A 271 -12.87 15.39 -2.69
N ARG A 272 -14.15 15.72 -2.43
CA ARG A 272 -15.18 15.86 -3.48
C ARG A 272 -14.88 17.02 -4.44
N TYR A 273 -14.39 18.13 -3.93
CA TYR A 273 -14.07 19.31 -4.73
C TYR A 273 -12.84 19.06 -5.60
N LEU A 274 -11.75 18.51 -5.04
CA LEU A 274 -10.51 18.30 -5.78
C LEU A 274 -10.55 17.13 -6.76
N ASN A 275 -11.45 16.16 -6.58
CA ASN A 275 -11.64 15.06 -7.53
C ASN A 275 -11.94 15.53 -8.97
N GLN A 276 -12.46 16.75 -9.13
CA GLN A 276 -12.72 17.35 -10.44
C GLN A 276 -11.44 17.75 -11.19
N TYR A 277 -10.36 18.00 -10.45
CA TYR A 277 -9.11 18.56 -10.97
C TYR A 277 -7.95 17.57 -10.89
N TYR A 278 -7.97 16.67 -9.91
CA TYR A 278 -6.88 15.77 -9.56
C TYR A 278 -7.32 14.31 -9.58
N GLU A 279 -6.43 13.43 -10.03
CA GLU A 279 -6.49 12.01 -9.68
C GLU A 279 -6.09 11.87 -8.20
N LEU A 280 -7.06 11.52 -7.34
CA LEU A 280 -6.80 11.36 -5.91
C LEU A 280 -6.24 9.96 -5.63
N VAL A 281 -5.03 9.90 -5.09
CA VAL A 281 -4.34 8.69 -4.66
C VAL A 281 -4.14 8.78 -3.15
N LEU A 282 -4.72 7.86 -2.39
CA LEU A 282 -4.42 7.75 -0.97
C LEU A 282 -3.14 6.93 -0.83
N PHE A 283 -2.11 7.46 -0.18
CA PHE A 283 -0.88 6.72 0.08
C PHE A 283 -0.57 6.80 1.56
N THR A 284 -0.83 5.72 2.30
CA THR A 284 -0.65 5.67 3.75
C THR A 284 0.47 4.71 4.17
N SER A 285 1.14 5.02 5.27
CA SER A 285 2.09 4.13 5.94
C SER A 285 1.40 3.12 6.87
N VAL A 286 0.07 3.06 6.88
CA VAL A 286 -0.73 2.12 7.69
C VAL A 286 -0.98 0.82 6.90
N PRO A 287 -0.98 -0.36 7.53
CA PRO A 287 -1.27 -1.60 6.84
C PRO A 287 -2.70 -1.60 6.30
N SER A 288 -2.89 -2.26 5.15
CA SER A 288 -4.19 -2.37 4.48
C SER A 288 -5.32 -2.83 5.40
N MET A 289 -5.07 -3.82 6.26
CA MET A 289 -6.05 -4.39 7.19
C MET A 289 -6.72 -3.36 8.13
N MET A 290 -5.97 -2.34 8.56
CA MET A 290 -6.49 -1.29 9.44
C MET A 290 -7.03 -0.11 8.64
N ALA A 291 -6.30 0.33 7.62
CA ALA A 291 -6.64 1.52 6.84
C ALA A 291 -7.90 1.32 5.99
N ASP A 292 -8.16 0.12 5.47
CA ASP A 292 -9.31 -0.16 4.61
C ASP A 292 -10.65 0.08 5.34
N GLN A 293 -10.73 -0.31 6.62
CA GLN A 293 -11.92 -0.10 7.43
C GLN A 293 -12.24 1.38 7.65
N VAL A 294 -11.19 2.20 7.84
CA VAL A 294 -11.30 3.65 7.99
C VAL A 294 -11.68 4.28 6.65
N LEU A 295 -11.04 3.84 5.57
CA LEU A 295 -11.28 4.35 4.23
C LEU A 295 -12.71 4.11 3.77
N ARG A 296 -13.27 2.90 3.99
CA ARG A 296 -14.67 2.59 3.65
C ARG A 296 -15.68 3.54 4.31
N LYS A 297 -15.37 4.03 5.51
CA LYS A 297 -16.22 5.00 6.23
C LYS A 297 -15.94 6.44 5.82
N LEU A 298 -14.69 6.76 5.50
CA LEU A 298 -14.26 8.10 5.09
C LEU A 298 -14.75 8.44 3.68
N ASP A 299 -14.64 7.49 2.76
CA ASP A 299 -14.98 7.64 1.35
C ASP A 299 -15.92 6.52 0.87
N PRO A 300 -17.22 6.60 1.23
CA PRO A 300 -18.20 5.59 0.85
C PRO A 300 -18.50 5.58 -0.65
N TYR A 301 -18.20 6.68 -1.37
CA TYR A 301 -18.46 6.82 -2.80
C TYR A 301 -17.24 6.48 -3.68
N ARG A 302 -16.13 6.03 -3.08
CA ARG A 302 -14.87 5.71 -3.78
C ARG A 302 -14.41 6.84 -4.71
N ILE A 303 -14.42 8.06 -4.18
CA ILE A 303 -13.89 9.27 -4.81
C ILE A 303 -12.38 9.15 -4.99
N ILE A 304 -11.69 8.60 -3.98
CA ILE A 304 -10.28 8.25 -4.06
C ILE A 304 -10.13 7.10 -5.05
N ARG A 305 -9.36 7.32 -6.12
CA ARG A 305 -9.24 6.37 -7.23
C ARG A 305 -8.39 5.15 -6.83
N TRP A 306 -7.29 5.40 -6.14
CA TRP A 306 -6.31 4.37 -5.80
C TRP A 306 -5.89 4.48 -4.34
N PRO A 307 -6.25 3.52 -3.49
CA PRO A 307 -5.70 3.39 -2.15
C PRO A 307 -4.43 2.53 -2.16
N LEU A 308 -3.33 3.14 -1.71
CA LEU A 308 -2.03 2.54 -1.49
C LEU A 308 -1.73 2.54 0.00
N PHE A 309 -1.33 1.38 0.50
CA PHE A 309 -1.11 1.12 1.92
C PHE A 309 0.39 0.92 2.22
N ARG A 310 0.74 0.55 3.46
CA ARG A 310 2.13 0.30 3.88
C ARG A 310 2.88 -0.66 2.95
N GLU A 311 2.19 -1.66 2.43
CA GLU A 311 2.74 -2.67 1.53
C GLU A 311 3.24 -2.08 0.19
N ALA A 312 2.80 -0.88 -0.16
CA ALA A 312 3.26 -0.11 -1.32
C ALA A 312 4.41 0.86 -1.00
N THR A 313 4.81 1.00 0.28
CA THR A 313 5.94 1.85 0.68
C THR A 313 7.27 1.11 0.58
N LYS A 314 8.34 1.86 0.39
CA LYS A 314 9.72 1.34 0.42
C LYS A 314 10.28 1.48 1.83
N TYR A 315 10.76 0.38 2.40
CA TYR A 315 11.38 0.39 3.73
C TYR A 315 12.90 0.55 3.60
N LYS A 316 13.43 1.68 4.08
CA LYS A 316 14.86 2.00 4.00
C LYS A 316 15.31 2.71 5.27
N ASP A 317 16.44 2.26 5.82
CA ASP A 317 17.10 2.87 6.98
C ASP A 317 16.21 3.01 8.23
N GLY A 318 15.25 2.10 8.43
CA GLY A 318 14.35 2.12 9.58
C GLY A 318 13.01 2.83 9.34
N GLU A 319 12.85 3.50 8.21
CA GLU A 319 11.70 4.35 7.89
C GLU A 319 10.94 3.85 6.65
N TYR A 320 9.65 4.19 6.59
CA TYR A 320 8.82 3.95 5.42
C TYR A 320 8.83 5.17 4.51
N ILE A 321 9.25 4.98 3.27
CA ILE A 321 9.35 6.03 2.27
C ILE A 321 8.30 5.79 1.19
N LYS A 322 7.60 6.86 0.81
CA LYS A 322 6.61 6.86 -0.27
C LYS A 322 7.29 7.30 -1.55
N ASP A 323 7.90 6.34 -2.24
CA ASP A 323 8.62 6.62 -3.48
C ASP A 323 7.63 6.90 -4.63
N LEU A 324 7.56 8.16 -5.07
CA LEU A 324 6.63 8.60 -6.10
C LEU A 324 7.00 8.06 -7.49
N SER A 325 8.24 7.62 -7.70
CA SER A 325 8.68 7.06 -8.99
C SER A 325 7.95 5.77 -9.36
N TYR A 326 7.47 5.02 -8.35
CA TYR A 326 6.70 3.79 -8.56
C TYR A 326 5.23 4.05 -8.91
N LEU A 327 4.72 5.29 -8.81
CA LEU A 327 3.33 5.61 -9.12
C LEU A 327 3.00 5.53 -10.61
N ASN A 328 3.99 5.40 -11.51
CA ASN A 328 3.75 5.39 -12.96
C ASN A 328 3.00 6.66 -13.41
N ARG A 329 3.42 7.82 -12.90
CA ARG A 329 2.91 9.16 -13.20
C ARG A 329 4.07 10.10 -13.47
N ASP A 330 3.81 11.15 -14.23
CA ASP A 330 4.80 12.19 -14.49
C ASP A 330 5.03 13.04 -13.23
N LEU A 331 6.25 13.00 -12.68
CA LEU A 331 6.60 13.74 -11.46
C LEU A 331 6.43 15.26 -11.60
N SER A 332 6.43 15.83 -12.81
CA SER A 332 6.12 17.26 -13.00
C SER A 332 4.66 17.61 -12.64
N LYS A 333 3.78 16.61 -12.52
CA LYS A 333 2.33 16.76 -12.29
C LYS A 333 1.84 16.02 -11.04
N VAL A 334 2.75 15.51 -10.22
CA VAL A 334 2.43 14.81 -8.97
C VAL A 334 2.69 15.73 -7.78
N ILE A 335 1.72 15.82 -6.88
CA ILE A 335 1.85 16.54 -5.61
C ILE A 335 1.59 15.57 -4.47
N LEU A 336 2.52 15.44 -3.54
CA LEU A 336 2.36 14.66 -2.31
C LEU A 336 2.03 15.62 -1.15
N ILE A 337 0.92 15.39 -0.46
CA ILE A 337 0.60 16.06 0.81
C ILE A 337 0.76 15.05 1.93
N ASP A 338 1.68 15.32 2.85
CA ASP A 338 1.99 14.46 3.98
C ASP A 338 2.22 15.27 5.25
N THR A 339 2.34 14.57 6.38
CA THR A 339 2.64 15.17 7.69
C THR A 339 4.05 14.83 8.20
N LYS A 340 4.71 13.85 7.56
CA LYS A 340 6.08 13.44 7.88
C LYS A 340 6.99 13.67 6.68
N GLU A 341 8.10 14.37 6.92
CA GLU A 341 9.12 14.65 5.91
C GLU A 341 9.83 13.36 5.44
N GLU A 342 10.01 12.40 6.35
CA GLU A 342 10.61 11.07 6.08
C GLU A 342 9.92 10.33 4.93
N HIS A 343 8.59 10.46 4.81
CA HIS A 343 7.83 9.82 3.74
C HIS A 343 8.21 10.34 2.35
N ALA A 344 8.62 11.61 2.25
CA ALA A 344 8.95 12.28 1.00
C ALA A 344 10.46 12.32 0.72
N ARG A 345 11.29 11.61 1.49
CA ARG A 345 12.76 11.71 1.45
C ARG A 345 13.39 11.55 0.07
N LEU A 346 12.77 10.80 -0.83
CA LEU A 346 13.28 10.57 -2.20
C LEU A 346 12.85 11.65 -3.21
N GLN A 347 11.75 12.36 -2.97
CA GLN A 347 11.22 13.41 -3.83
C GLN A 347 10.65 14.58 -3.00
N PRO A 348 11.50 15.29 -2.22
CA PRO A 348 11.06 16.39 -1.37
C PRO A 348 10.45 17.56 -2.18
N GLU A 349 10.88 17.76 -3.42
CA GLU A 349 10.42 18.84 -4.30
C GLU A 349 8.95 18.69 -4.76
N ASN A 350 8.39 17.49 -4.64
CA ASN A 350 7.00 17.18 -4.94
C ASN A 350 6.12 17.18 -3.69
N ALA A 351 6.70 17.36 -2.51
CA ALA A 351 6.02 17.19 -1.24
C ALA A 351 5.65 18.53 -0.58
N VAL A 352 4.44 18.57 -0.04
CA VAL A 352 3.93 19.60 0.83
C VAL A 352 3.74 18.98 2.20
N ILE A 353 4.64 19.32 3.13
CA ILE A 353 4.59 18.82 4.50
C ILE A 353 3.72 19.76 5.35
N LEU A 354 2.59 19.24 5.83
CA LEU A 354 1.68 19.95 6.72
C LEU A 354 1.92 19.55 8.18
N GLU A 355 1.53 20.44 9.09
CA GLU A 355 1.50 20.12 10.51
C GLU A 355 0.50 18.98 10.80
N LYS A 356 0.88 18.09 11.71
CA LYS A 356 0.04 16.97 12.15
C LYS A 356 -1.24 17.50 12.80
N TRP A 357 -2.38 17.00 12.35
CA TRP A 357 -3.66 17.32 12.96
C TRP A 357 -3.95 16.39 14.14
N LEU A 358 -4.06 16.98 15.34
CA LEU A 358 -4.26 16.27 16.61
C LEU A 358 -5.74 16.22 17.05
N GLY A 359 -6.68 16.32 16.11
CA GLY A 359 -8.12 16.25 16.44
C GLY A 359 -8.81 17.60 16.68
N ASP A 360 -8.16 18.75 16.47
CA ASP A 360 -8.81 20.06 16.66
C ASP A 360 -9.96 20.29 15.66
N SER A 361 -11.16 20.55 16.18
CA SER A 361 -12.37 20.84 15.40
C SER A 361 -12.36 22.20 14.72
N LYS A 362 -11.51 23.13 15.16
CA LYS A 362 -11.40 24.48 14.58
C LYS A 362 -10.37 24.57 13.46
N ASP A 363 -9.70 23.46 13.13
CA ASP A 363 -8.73 23.43 12.05
C ASP A 363 -9.37 23.80 10.71
N LYS A 364 -8.72 24.70 9.98
CA LYS A 364 -9.12 25.14 8.63
C LYS A 364 -8.01 24.93 7.61
N THR A 365 -6.91 24.30 8.00
CA THR A 365 -5.71 24.18 7.17
C THR A 365 -6.01 23.40 5.90
N LEU A 366 -6.75 22.30 5.97
CA LEU A 366 -7.10 21.48 4.81
C LEU A 366 -7.97 22.24 3.81
N VAL A 367 -8.98 22.97 4.29
CA VAL A 367 -9.83 23.82 3.43
C VAL A 367 -9.05 24.99 2.85
N GLY A 368 -8.12 25.57 3.62
CA GLY A 368 -7.22 26.64 3.18
C GLY A 368 -6.23 26.23 2.09
N MET A 369 -5.98 24.92 1.91
CA MET A 369 -5.15 24.40 0.83
C MET A 369 -5.88 24.34 -0.52
N ILE A 370 -7.21 24.31 -0.52
CA ILE A 370 -8.01 24.18 -1.74
C ILE A 370 -7.71 25.29 -2.76
N PRO A 371 -7.68 26.60 -2.39
CA PRO A 371 -7.34 27.67 -3.32
C PRO A 371 -5.99 27.49 -4.02
N PHE A 372 -4.99 26.98 -3.31
CA PHE A 372 -3.66 26.76 -3.87
C PHE A 372 -3.65 25.61 -4.88
N LEU A 373 -4.30 24.49 -4.56
CA LEU A 373 -4.39 23.33 -5.47
C LEU A 373 -5.27 23.66 -6.69
N GLU A 374 -6.41 24.30 -6.46
CA GLU A 374 -7.26 24.82 -7.53
C GLU A 374 -6.48 25.75 -8.47
N TYR A 375 -5.53 26.54 -7.97
CA TYR A 375 -4.72 27.46 -8.75
C TYR A 375 -3.75 26.73 -9.67
N ILE A 376 -3.07 25.70 -9.16
CA ILE A 376 -2.17 24.87 -9.97
C ILE A 376 -2.93 24.23 -11.13
N ALA A 377 -4.09 23.63 -10.83
CA ALA A 377 -4.91 22.97 -11.84
C ALA A 377 -5.54 23.96 -12.85
N GLY A 378 -6.06 25.08 -12.36
CA GLY A 378 -6.75 26.09 -13.18
C GLY A 378 -5.82 26.87 -14.10
N MET A 379 -4.57 27.13 -13.67
CA MET A 379 -3.58 27.82 -14.50
C MET A 379 -2.86 26.90 -15.50
N GLY A 380 -3.00 25.58 -15.35
CA GLY A 380 -2.33 24.62 -16.24
C GLY A 380 -0.81 24.67 -16.12
N VAL A 381 -0.29 24.73 -14.88
CA VAL A 381 1.15 24.75 -14.62
C VAL A 381 1.82 23.48 -15.16
N GLU A 382 2.81 23.62 -16.05
CA GLU A 382 3.47 22.46 -16.66
C GLU A 382 4.27 21.63 -15.64
N ASP A 383 4.97 22.28 -14.71
CA ASP A 383 5.75 21.65 -13.64
C ASP A 383 5.42 22.26 -12.28
N VAL A 384 4.93 21.43 -11.35
CA VAL A 384 4.49 21.86 -10.01
C VAL A 384 5.66 22.15 -9.05
N ARG A 385 6.84 21.58 -9.30
CA ARG A 385 7.98 21.61 -8.36
C ARG A 385 8.51 23.02 -8.09
N PRO A 386 8.71 23.91 -9.10
CA PRO A 386 9.12 25.28 -8.86
C PRO A 386 8.08 26.10 -8.08
N VAL A 387 6.79 25.80 -8.29
CA VAL A 387 5.70 26.46 -7.56
C VAL A 387 5.74 26.08 -6.10
N ILE A 388 5.81 24.77 -5.78
CA ILE A 388 5.91 24.27 -4.40
C ILE A 388 7.14 24.85 -3.71
N LYS A 389 8.29 24.82 -4.37
CA LYS A 389 9.55 25.39 -3.85
C LYS A 389 9.44 26.88 -3.50
N SER A 390 8.59 27.65 -4.20
CA SER A 390 8.39 29.06 -3.90
C SER A 390 7.68 29.33 -2.56
N PHE A 391 7.08 28.30 -1.96
CA PHE A 391 6.41 28.35 -0.65
C PHE A 391 7.16 27.55 0.42
N GLU A 392 8.42 27.18 0.17
CA GLU A 392 9.23 26.45 1.13
C GLU A 392 9.49 27.31 2.38
N GLY A 393 9.25 26.76 3.57
CA GLY A 393 9.43 27.45 4.85
C GLY A 393 8.29 28.38 5.28
N THR A 394 7.18 28.43 4.54
CA THR A 394 5.99 29.22 4.90
C THR A 394 4.74 28.34 5.00
N GLN A 395 3.71 28.86 5.70
CA GLN A 395 2.40 28.21 5.70
C GLN A 395 1.67 28.54 4.39
N ILE A 396 1.59 27.56 3.49
CA ILE A 396 1.04 27.69 2.14
C ILE A 396 -0.34 28.38 2.13
N PRO A 397 -1.34 27.99 2.94
CA PRO A 397 -2.67 28.62 2.90
C PRO A 397 -2.63 30.13 3.17
N VAL A 398 -1.81 30.55 4.15
CA VAL A 398 -1.73 31.94 4.60
C VAL A 398 -0.95 32.77 3.60
N GLU A 399 0.16 32.26 3.08
CA GLU A 399 0.95 32.98 2.09
C GLU A 399 0.20 33.07 0.76
N PHE A 400 -0.44 32.00 0.32
CA PHE A 400 -1.23 32.00 -0.91
C PHE A 400 -2.36 33.02 -0.84
N ALA A 401 -3.09 33.12 0.28
CA ALA A 401 -4.12 34.14 0.46
C ALA A 401 -3.56 35.57 0.37
N LYS A 402 -2.35 35.82 0.88
CA LYS A 402 -1.67 37.12 0.74
C LYS A 402 -1.28 37.41 -0.71
N ARG A 403 -0.73 36.42 -1.42
CA ARG A 403 -0.37 36.53 -2.85
C ARG A 403 -1.62 36.76 -3.71
N GLU A 404 -2.72 36.05 -3.45
CA GLU A 404 -4.01 36.23 -4.13
C GLU A 404 -4.54 37.65 -3.93
N LYS A 405 -4.53 38.17 -2.70
CA LYS A 405 -4.96 39.55 -2.42
C LYS A 405 -4.11 40.57 -3.18
N ALA A 406 -2.79 40.41 -3.18
CA ALA A 406 -1.89 41.30 -3.91
C ALA A 406 -2.12 41.25 -5.43
N MET A 407 -2.39 40.06 -5.99
CA MET A 407 -2.74 39.91 -7.41
C MET A 407 -4.07 40.57 -7.73
N ARG A 408 -5.08 40.43 -6.86
CA ARG A 408 -6.40 41.07 -7.00
C ARG A 408 -6.28 42.60 -6.99
N GLU A 409 -5.53 43.17 -6.04
CA GLU A 409 -5.30 44.62 -5.98
C GLU A 409 -4.55 45.16 -7.21
N ARG A 410 -3.63 44.38 -7.79
CA ARG A 410 -2.93 44.76 -9.04
C ARG A 410 -3.88 44.75 -10.23
N PHE A 411 -4.69 43.71 -10.35
CA PHE A 411 -5.68 43.60 -11.42
C PHE A 411 -6.74 44.70 -11.35
N GLU A 412 -7.24 45.02 -10.16
CA GLU A 412 -8.18 46.12 -9.96
C GLU A 412 -7.58 47.47 -10.39
N LYS A 413 -6.29 47.70 -10.11
CA LYS A 413 -5.57 48.91 -10.57
C LYS A 413 -5.43 48.95 -12.09
N GLU A 414 -5.03 47.85 -12.72
CA GLU A 414 -4.92 47.71 -14.18
C GLU A 414 -6.27 47.95 -14.87
N LEU A 415 -7.34 47.34 -14.34
CA LEU A 415 -8.69 47.49 -14.85
C LEU A 415 -9.22 48.92 -14.68
N ALA A 416 -8.94 49.57 -13.55
CA ALA A 416 -9.27 50.98 -13.33
C ALA A 416 -8.48 51.91 -14.26
N GLU A 417 -7.22 51.61 -14.55
CA GLU A 417 -6.42 52.35 -15.54
C GLU A 417 -6.94 52.14 -16.96
N GLU A 418 -7.30 50.92 -17.34
CA GLU A 418 -7.92 50.63 -18.64
C GLU A 418 -9.27 51.34 -18.78
N GLN A 419 -10.12 51.31 -17.76
CA GLN A 419 -11.38 52.04 -17.76
C GLN A 419 -11.18 53.55 -17.91
N LYS A 420 -10.14 54.12 -17.29
CA LYS A 420 -9.76 55.53 -17.47
C LYS A 420 -9.21 55.82 -18.88
N LYS A 421 -8.52 54.86 -19.50
CA LYS A 421 -7.96 54.97 -20.86
C LYS A 421 -9.01 54.75 -21.97
N ARG A 422 -10.13 54.08 -21.71
CA ARG A 422 -11.20 53.87 -22.69
C ARG A 422 -11.95 55.18 -22.97
N PRO A 423 -12.04 55.65 -24.23
CA PRO A 423 -12.81 56.85 -24.57
C PRO A 423 -14.29 56.61 -24.31
N ARG A 424 -15.03 57.61 -23.80
CA ARG A 424 -16.48 57.54 -23.48
C ARG A 424 -17.40 57.43 -24.72
N SER A 425 -16.96 56.77 -25.81
CA SER A 425 -17.69 56.66 -27.08
C SER A 425 -18.43 55.33 -27.21
N GLY A 426 -19.63 55.28 -26.62
CA GLY A 426 -20.92 54.95 -27.24
C GLY A 426 -21.19 53.72 -28.13
N LEU A 427 -20.24 52.92 -28.60
CA LEU A 427 -20.55 51.87 -29.62
C LEU A 427 -20.60 50.42 -29.08
N GLY A 428 -19.94 50.13 -27.96
CA GLY A 428 -20.01 48.81 -27.31
C GLY A 428 -21.26 48.62 -26.43
N SER A 429 -21.88 49.71 -25.97
CA SER A 429 -23.04 49.67 -25.06
C SER A 429 -24.36 49.32 -25.76
N PHE A 430 -24.46 49.57 -27.07
CA PHE A 430 -25.68 49.26 -27.83
C PHE A 430 -25.84 47.76 -28.11
N ALA A 431 -24.75 47.01 -28.27
CA ALA A 431 -24.81 45.56 -28.47
C ALA A 431 -25.30 44.81 -27.21
N SER A 432 -24.89 45.27 -26.02
CA SER A 432 -25.38 44.73 -24.74
C SER A 432 -26.83 45.15 -24.44
N ALA A 433 -27.27 46.33 -24.88
CA ALA A 433 -28.65 46.81 -24.71
C ALA A 433 -29.64 46.22 -25.73
N LEU A 434 -29.17 45.76 -26.90
CA LEU A 434 -29.99 45.10 -27.93
C LEU A 434 -30.22 43.60 -27.69
N GLY A 435 -29.80 43.05 -26.54
CA GLY A 435 -30.11 41.68 -26.18
C GLY A 435 -29.46 40.60 -27.07
N LEU A 436 -28.47 40.96 -27.89
CA LEU A 436 -27.57 39.99 -28.53
C LEU A 436 -26.65 39.40 -27.45
N LYS A 437 -27.22 38.53 -26.62
CA LYS A 437 -26.47 37.56 -25.84
C LYS A 437 -25.75 36.69 -26.85
N SER A 438 -24.48 37.02 -27.10
CA SER A 438 -23.55 36.13 -27.78
C SER A 438 -23.69 34.76 -27.13
N THR A 439 -24.03 33.79 -27.98
CA THR A 439 -24.35 32.39 -27.72
C THR A 439 -24.03 31.92 -26.30
N ARG A 440 -25.05 31.85 -25.43
CA ARG A 440 -24.99 30.94 -24.28
C ARG A 440 -24.66 29.57 -24.84
N THR A 441 -23.52 29.01 -24.46
CA THR A 441 -23.25 27.60 -24.73
C THR A 441 -24.38 26.77 -24.11
N LEU A 442 -24.68 25.61 -24.71
CA LEU A 442 -25.85 24.77 -24.38
C LEU A 442 -25.98 24.43 -22.89
N ASP A 443 -24.89 24.57 -22.12
CA ASP A 443 -24.74 24.21 -20.71
C ASP A 443 -24.86 25.40 -19.73
N GLY A 444 -25.15 26.61 -20.20
CA GLY A 444 -25.35 27.77 -19.31
C GLY A 444 -24.07 28.40 -18.74
N GLU A 445 -22.91 28.10 -19.32
CA GLU A 445 -21.62 28.70 -18.93
C GLU A 445 -21.40 30.06 -19.61
N GLN A 446 -20.85 31.02 -18.85
CA GLN A 446 -20.35 32.27 -19.39
C GLN A 446 -19.03 31.99 -20.14
N SER A 447 -18.88 32.55 -21.33
CA SER A 447 -17.61 32.42 -22.07
C SER A 447 -16.48 33.18 -21.33
N PRO A 448 -15.21 32.74 -21.40
CA PRO A 448 -14.10 33.41 -20.71
C PRO A 448 -13.97 34.90 -21.07
N SER A 449 -14.33 35.26 -22.31
CA SER A 449 -14.40 36.63 -22.81
C SER A 449 -15.56 37.44 -22.22
N GLU A 450 -16.70 36.81 -21.92
CA GLU A 450 -17.84 37.45 -21.26
C GLU A 450 -17.56 37.70 -19.78
N GLY A 451 -16.89 36.78 -19.09
CA GLY A 451 -16.46 36.97 -17.70
C GLY A 451 -15.42 38.09 -17.55
N LEU A 452 -14.51 38.22 -18.52
CA LEU A 452 -13.56 39.34 -18.56
C LEU A 452 -14.29 40.68 -18.86
N ALA A 453 -15.32 40.65 -19.71
CA ALA A 453 -16.19 41.82 -19.96
C ALA A 453 -17.01 42.24 -18.72
N GLN A 454 -17.34 41.28 -17.84
CA GLN A 454 -17.92 41.54 -16.52
C GLN A 454 -16.90 42.04 -15.49
N GLY A 455 -15.62 42.13 -15.85
CA GLY A 455 -14.54 42.58 -14.96
C GLY A 455 -14.11 41.54 -13.93
N LYS A 456 -14.53 40.27 -14.09
CA LYS A 456 -14.10 39.19 -13.21
C LYS A 456 -12.70 38.71 -13.60
N MET A 457 -11.85 38.43 -12.61
CA MET A 457 -10.59 37.74 -12.87
C MET A 457 -10.87 36.36 -13.48
N LEU A 458 -9.97 35.88 -14.35
CA LEU A 458 -10.04 34.52 -14.89
C LEU A 458 -10.16 33.47 -13.77
N TRP A 459 -9.45 33.72 -12.67
CA TRP A 459 -9.49 32.89 -11.48
C TRP A 459 -10.88 32.75 -10.87
N ASP A 460 -11.62 33.85 -10.71
CA ASP A 460 -12.95 33.83 -10.11
C ASP A 460 -13.94 33.06 -11.01
N GLN A 461 -13.74 33.08 -12.33
CA GLN A 461 -14.54 32.29 -13.28
C GLN A 461 -14.29 30.78 -13.12
N ILE A 462 -13.02 30.38 -12.97
CA ILE A 462 -12.64 28.98 -12.73
C ILE A 462 -13.25 28.50 -11.41
N ARG A 463 -13.20 29.33 -10.37
CA ARG A 463 -13.77 29.03 -9.06
C ARG A 463 -15.28 28.88 -9.09
N GLU A 464 -15.99 29.82 -9.72
CA GLU A 464 -17.45 29.74 -9.89
C GLU A 464 -17.85 28.47 -10.66
N ARG A 465 -17.08 28.09 -11.68
CA ARG A 465 -17.29 26.83 -12.43
C ARG A 465 -17.10 25.61 -11.52
N GLY A 466 -16.00 25.57 -10.77
CA GLY A 466 -15.72 24.48 -9.83
C GLY A 466 -16.79 24.33 -8.76
N GLN A 467 -17.27 25.45 -8.20
CA GLN A 467 -18.33 25.46 -7.20
C GLN A 467 -19.65 24.96 -7.79
N LYS A 468 -20.03 25.39 -9.00
CA LYS A 468 -21.22 24.88 -9.69
C LYS A 468 -21.14 23.38 -9.93
N ASN A 469 -20.01 22.90 -10.42
CA ASN A 469 -19.79 21.47 -10.64
C ASN A 469 -19.89 20.68 -9.33
N TYR A 470 -19.31 21.21 -8.24
CA TYR A 470 -19.43 20.60 -6.91
C TYR A 470 -20.88 20.53 -6.44
N GLU A 471 -21.64 21.62 -6.57
CA GLU A 471 -23.07 21.66 -6.21
C GLU A 471 -23.89 20.67 -7.03
N MET A 472 -23.57 20.48 -8.30
CA MET A 472 -24.21 19.49 -9.17
C MET A 472 -23.92 18.07 -8.69
N ILE A 473 -22.64 17.73 -8.44
CA ILE A 473 -22.24 16.42 -7.92
C ILE A 473 -22.91 16.16 -6.55
N GLU A 474 -22.97 17.16 -5.68
CA GLU A 474 -23.58 17.03 -4.36
C GLU A 474 -25.10 16.80 -4.45
N LYS A 475 -25.79 17.44 -5.40
CA LYS A 475 -27.21 17.17 -5.69
C LYS A 475 -27.40 15.73 -6.17
N GLU A 476 -26.57 15.26 -7.09
CA GLU A 476 -26.63 13.88 -7.58
C GLU A 476 -26.37 12.86 -6.48
N ILE A 477 -25.38 13.11 -5.60
CA ILE A 477 -25.10 12.27 -4.44
C ILE A 477 -26.28 12.27 -3.46
N ARG A 478 -26.94 13.41 -3.26
CA ARG A 478 -28.10 13.50 -2.36
C ARG A 478 -29.30 12.74 -2.91
N GLU A 479 -29.53 12.79 -4.22
CA GLU A 479 -30.67 12.13 -4.88
C GLU A 479 -30.45 10.63 -5.11
N ASN A 480 -29.23 10.24 -5.53
CA ASN A 480 -28.92 8.88 -5.99
C ASN A 480 -27.94 8.12 -5.09
N GLY A 481 -27.42 8.74 -4.03
CA GLY A 481 -26.34 8.18 -3.22
C GLY A 481 -26.70 6.84 -2.57
N GLU A 482 -27.90 6.70 -2.01
CA GLU A 482 -28.34 5.43 -1.40
C GLU A 482 -28.43 4.30 -2.42
N LYS A 483 -28.91 4.62 -3.63
CA LYS A 483 -28.98 3.66 -4.73
C LYS A 483 -27.59 3.19 -5.16
N TRP A 484 -26.63 4.12 -5.29
CA TRP A 484 -25.25 3.77 -5.62
C TRP A 484 -24.57 2.93 -4.54
N LEU A 485 -24.81 3.24 -3.27
CA LEU A 485 -24.28 2.45 -2.16
C LEU A 485 -24.84 1.03 -2.15
N ALA A 486 -26.15 0.87 -2.38
CA ALA A 486 -26.78 -0.45 -2.47
C ALA A 486 -26.26 -1.25 -3.68
N GLU A 487 -26.08 -0.61 -4.83
CA GLU A 487 -25.52 -1.22 -6.04
C GLU A 487 -24.08 -1.67 -5.84
N MET A 488 -23.24 -0.85 -5.22
CA MET A 488 -21.85 -1.21 -4.88
C MET A 488 -21.77 -2.34 -3.86
N ALA A 489 -22.64 -2.35 -2.83
CA ALA A 489 -22.69 -3.42 -1.86
C ALA A 489 -23.10 -4.76 -2.51
N ALA A 490 -24.10 -4.74 -3.40
CA ALA A 490 -24.51 -5.92 -4.15
C ALA A 490 -23.41 -6.44 -5.09
N GLU A 491 -22.65 -5.54 -5.73
CA GLU A 491 -21.51 -5.91 -6.56
C GLU A 491 -20.38 -6.53 -5.72
N GLU A 492 -20.06 -5.98 -4.55
CA GLU A 492 -19.06 -6.55 -3.64
C GLU A 492 -19.48 -7.93 -3.12
N GLU A 493 -20.74 -8.12 -2.77
CA GLU A 493 -21.26 -9.43 -2.38
C GLU A 493 -21.17 -10.44 -3.52
N LYS A 494 -21.52 -10.02 -4.75
CA LYS A 494 -21.40 -10.86 -5.93
C LYS A 494 -19.94 -11.23 -6.22
N ALA A 495 -19.03 -10.26 -6.17
CA ALA A 495 -17.59 -10.49 -6.34
C ALA A 495 -17.06 -11.44 -5.25
N ARG A 496 -17.51 -11.28 -4.00
CA ARG A 496 -17.15 -12.17 -2.89
C ARG A 496 -17.68 -13.59 -3.13
N GLN A 497 -18.90 -13.74 -3.64
CA GLN A 497 -19.46 -15.04 -4.01
C GLN A 497 -18.70 -15.68 -5.17
N GLU A 498 -18.33 -14.90 -6.20
CA GLU A 498 -17.52 -15.37 -7.33
C GLU A 498 -16.13 -15.79 -6.88
N GLN A 499 -15.47 -15.03 -6.00
CA GLN A 499 -14.19 -15.41 -5.41
C GLN A 499 -14.30 -16.67 -4.54
N MET A 500 -15.34 -16.80 -3.71
CA MET A 500 -15.59 -18.02 -2.94
C MET A 500 -15.87 -19.21 -3.87
N ALA A 501 -16.61 -19.00 -4.96
CA ALA A 501 -16.88 -20.04 -5.95
C ALA A 501 -15.61 -20.46 -6.70
N MET A 502 -14.74 -19.51 -7.07
CA MET A 502 -13.42 -19.78 -7.65
C MET A 502 -12.50 -20.50 -6.66
N MET A 503 -12.50 -20.09 -5.38
CA MET A 503 -11.69 -20.74 -4.34
C MET A 503 -12.18 -22.17 -4.07
N LYS A 504 -13.50 -22.37 -3.98
CA LYS A 504 -14.10 -23.71 -3.87
C LYS A 504 -13.81 -24.56 -5.10
N GLY A 505 -13.89 -23.99 -6.30
CA GLY A 505 -13.54 -24.68 -7.56
C GLY A 505 -12.07 -25.06 -7.64
N SER A 506 -11.17 -24.17 -7.22
CA SER A 506 -9.72 -24.41 -7.16
C SER A 506 -9.36 -25.46 -6.11
N PHE A 507 -10.02 -25.45 -4.94
CA PHE A 507 -9.86 -26.46 -3.89
C PHE A 507 -10.36 -27.83 -4.34
N THR A 508 -11.51 -27.88 -5.01
CA THR A 508 -12.10 -29.12 -5.54
C THR A 508 -11.28 -29.71 -6.69
N GLY A 509 -10.68 -28.86 -7.53
CA GLY A 509 -9.76 -29.27 -8.59
C GLY A 509 -8.41 -29.80 -8.08
N MET A 510 -7.88 -29.24 -6.99
CA MET A 510 -6.62 -29.69 -6.37
C MET A 510 -6.78 -30.99 -5.55
N PHE A 511 -7.97 -31.29 -5.04
CA PHE A 511 -8.28 -32.54 -4.32
C PHE A 511 -8.95 -33.64 -5.17
N GLY A 512 -8.93 -33.52 -6.51
CA GLY A 512 -9.24 -34.63 -7.41
C GLY A 512 -10.73 -35.02 -7.51
N ALA A 513 -11.65 -34.16 -7.08
CA ALA A 513 -13.09 -34.38 -7.26
C ALA A 513 -13.64 -33.51 -8.39
N GLY A 514 -13.06 -33.61 -9.59
CA GLY A 514 -13.67 -33.01 -10.78
C GLY A 514 -15.02 -33.68 -11.08
N PRO A 515 -16.06 -32.92 -11.47
CA PRO A 515 -17.35 -33.50 -11.83
C PRO A 515 -17.16 -34.48 -13.00
N LYS A 516 -17.56 -35.74 -12.82
CA LYS A 516 -17.70 -36.69 -13.92
C LYS A 516 -18.76 -36.13 -14.88
N GLN A 517 -18.35 -35.96 -16.14
CA GLN A 517 -19.21 -35.56 -17.25
C GLN A 517 -20.41 -36.49 -17.40
#